data_AF-A0A3R9AJR6-F1
#
_entry.id   AF-A0A3R9AJR6-F1
#
_cell.length_a   1.000
_cell.length_b   1.000
_cell.length_c   1.000
_cell.angle_alpha   90.00
_cell.angle_beta   90.00
_cell.angle_gamma   90.00
#
_symmetry.space_group_name_H-M   'P 1'
#
loop_
_entity.id
_entity.type
_entity.pdbx_description
1 polymer ?
#
loop_
_entity_poly.entity_id
_entity_poly.type
_entity_poly.pdbx_seq_one_letter_code
_entity_poly.pdbx_strand_id
1 'polypeptide(L)'
;MISLKKTAFACAALVAVIGIAAVFYPASPSFAQKPIESFPGKTSETCRDGRATLYDQCSGQVQIYRMAVAKAAAEHKTVLVSFGAEWCIWCHVFDAYIHGETDIFTYRFGSPSRPEPSQTATIYERPPSDISKSAERLNAYVADNFVVLHIDQQYANGMDVLNLTGAAEHLGSGIPFIFTLDGDGKFAAALVDDTIEVRRDSTDWYRGYERDGLLTLLTAMRNKAQVASPLAAPVGQ
;
A
#
# COMPACT_ATOMS: atom_id res chain seq x y z
N MET A 1 -69.34 50.84 -33.09
CA MET A 1 -68.52 51.54 -32.07
C MET A 1 -68.43 50.64 -30.86
N ILE A 2 -67.22 50.14 -30.54
CA ILE A 2 -66.68 49.86 -29.20
C ILE A 2 -65.32 49.18 -29.44
N SER A 3 -64.28 49.88 -29.02
CA SER A 3 -62.89 49.48 -28.94
C SER A 3 -62.69 48.58 -27.72
N LEU A 4 -61.90 47.51 -27.82
CA LEU A 4 -61.27 46.92 -26.62
C LEU A 4 -59.86 46.40 -26.93
N LYS A 5 -58.97 46.70 -26.00
CA LYS A 5 -57.51 46.78 -26.09
C LYS A 5 -56.84 45.39 -26.17
N LYS A 6 -55.75 45.30 -26.94
CA LYS A 6 -54.79 44.19 -26.87
C LYS A 6 -53.98 44.32 -25.57
N THR A 7 -54.17 43.39 -24.63
CA THR A 7 -53.28 43.19 -23.48
C THR A 7 -52.22 42.17 -23.86
N ALA A 8 -50.96 42.61 -23.89
CA ALA A 8 -49.81 41.74 -24.03
C ALA A 8 -49.55 41.04 -22.69
N PHE A 9 -49.63 39.70 -22.67
CA PHE A 9 -49.11 38.89 -21.57
C PHE A 9 -47.60 38.70 -21.78
N ALA A 10 -46.81 39.33 -20.92
CA ALA A 10 -45.38 39.03 -20.79
C ALA A 10 -45.25 37.72 -20.00
N CYS A 11 -44.86 36.63 -20.67
CA CYS A 11 -44.37 35.42 -20.01
C CYS A 11 -42.99 35.73 -19.41
N ALA A 12 -42.95 35.98 -18.10
CA ALA A 12 -41.71 35.96 -17.34
C ALA A 12 -41.20 34.51 -17.28
N ALA A 13 -40.14 34.21 -18.04
CA ALA A 13 -39.41 32.96 -17.92
C ALA A 13 -38.64 32.98 -16.59
N LEU A 14 -39.11 32.21 -15.62
CA LEU A 14 -38.41 31.99 -14.36
C LEU A 14 -37.26 31.00 -14.63
N VAL A 15 -36.08 31.53 -14.96
CA VAL A 15 -34.86 30.73 -15.00
C VAL A 15 -34.44 30.47 -13.56
N ALA A 16 -34.76 29.28 -13.04
CA ALA A 16 -34.21 28.79 -11.79
C ALA A 16 -32.71 28.54 -11.99
N VAL A 17 -31.89 29.51 -11.59
CA VAL A 17 -30.44 29.33 -11.48
C VAL A 17 -30.20 28.39 -10.29
N ILE A 18 -30.10 27.09 -10.56
CA ILE A 18 -29.57 26.14 -9.60
C ILE A 18 -28.08 26.42 -9.52
N GLY A 19 -27.69 27.23 -8.54
CA GLY A 19 -26.29 27.44 -8.20
C GLY A 19 -25.67 26.10 -7.83
N ILE A 20 -24.81 25.57 -8.70
CA ILE A 20 -23.92 24.47 -8.36
C ILE A 20 -22.95 25.05 -7.33
N ALA A 21 -23.26 24.85 -6.05
CA ALA A 21 -22.27 25.03 -5.00
C ALA A 21 -21.18 23.97 -5.26
N ALA A 22 -20.09 24.37 -5.91
CA ALA A 22 -18.90 23.57 -5.98
C ALA A 22 -18.42 23.37 -4.54
N VAL A 23 -18.71 22.20 -3.97
CA VAL A 23 -18.13 21.76 -2.72
C VAL A 23 -16.65 21.55 -3.01
N PHE A 24 -15.85 22.57 -2.74
CA PHE A 24 -14.40 22.47 -2.71
C PHE A 24 -14.05 21.54 -1.55
N TYR A 25 -13.86 20.25 -1.84
CA TYR A 25 -13.11 19.39 -0.93
C TYR A 25 -11.68 19.95 -0.91
N PRO A 26 -11.18 20.44 0.23
CA PRO A 26 -9.77 20.76 0.32
C PRO A 26 -9.02 19.47 -0.01
N ALA A 27 -8.14 19.52 -1.02
CA ALA A 27 -7.20 18.44 -1.24
C ALA A 27 -6.42 18.27 0.08
N SER A 28 -6.44 17.06 0.64
CA SER A 28 -5.65 16.74 1.83
C SER A 28 -4.21 17.23 1.58
N PRO A 29 -3.52 17.83 2.57
CA PRO A 29 -2.15 18.28 2.41
C PRO A 29 -1.29 17.06 2.01
N SER A 30 -1.00 16.96 0.72
CA SER A 30 -0.07 15.97 0.19
C SER A 30 1.33 16.47 0.53
N PHE A 31 1.86 16.02 1.67
CA PHE A 31 3.29 16.07 1.89
C PHE A 31 3.96 15.26 0.77
N ALA A 32 5.11 15.74 0.29
CA ALA A 32 5.83 15.04 -0.76
C ALA A 32 6.32 13.68 -0.22
N GLN A 33 5.62 12.61 -0.57
CA GLN A 33 5.99 11.24 -0.20
C GLN A 33 7.38 10.91 -0.75
N LYS A 34 8.25 10.41 0.12
CA LYS A 34 9.59 9.95 -0.26
C LYS A 34 9.46 8.62 -1.00
N PRO A 35 10.11 8.47 -2.16
CA PRO A 35 10.02 7.23 -2.94
C PRO A 35 10.63 6.07 -2.16
N ILE A 36 9.89 4.97 -2.07
CA ILE A 36 10.35 3.70 -1.53
C ILE A 36 10.87 2.85 -2.69
N GLU A 37 12.04 2.26 -2.51
CA GLU A 37 12.55 1.27 -3.45
C GLU A 37 11.82 -0.06 -3.22
N SER A 38 11.11 -0.54 -4.24
CA SER A 38 10.33 -1.78 -4.16
C SER A 38 10.61 -2.75 -5.30
N PHE A 39 10.46 -4.05 -5.01
CA PHE A 39 10.56 -5.14 -5.98
C PHE A 39 9.29 -6.00 -5.91
N PRO A 40 8.69 -6.37 -7.06
CA PRO A 40 9.01 -5.92 -8.41
C PRO A 40 8.84 -4.39 -8.56
N GLY A 41 9.77 -3.72 -9.24
CA GLY A 41 9.65 -2.26 -9.44
C GLY A 41 8.51 -1.86 -10.39
N LYS A 42 8.13 -2.77 -11.31
CA LYS A 42 6.93 -2.67 -12.15
C LYS A 42 6.47 -4.06 -12.52
N THR A 43 5.17 -4.34 -12.41
CA THR A 43 4.56 -5.58 -12.90
C THR A 43 4.27 -5.51 -14.41
N SER A 44 4.23 -6.66 -15.07
CA SER A 44 3.86 -6.70 -16.49
C SER A 44 2.38 -6.35 -16.67
N GLU A 45 2.09 -5.40 -17.57
CA GLU A 45 0.72 -4.99 -17.92
C GLU A 45 -0.11 -6.13 -18.53
N THR A 46 0.54 -7.17 -19.05
CA THR A 46 -0.12 -8.37 -19.57
C THR A 46 -0.23 -9.49 -18.54
N CYS A 47 0.44 -9.37 -17.39
CA CYS A 47 0.36 -10.38 -16.35
C CYS A 47 -1.06 -10.43 -15.80
N ARG A 48 -1.68 -11.61 -15.91
CA ARG A 48 -3.05 -11.87 -15.42
C ARG A 48 -4.08 -10.87 -15.97
N ASP A 49 -3.95 -10.47 -17.23
CA ASP A 49 -4.83 -9.48 -17.88
C ASP A 49 -4.80 -8.11 -17.17
N GLY A 50 -3.63 -7.73 -16.67
CA GLY A 50 -3.37 -6.49 -15.94
C GLY A 50 -3.84 -6.50 -14.49
N ARG A 51 -4.24 -7.66 -13.95
CA ARG A 51 -4.68 -7.78 -12.55
C ARG A 51 -3.55 -7.72 -11.54
N ALA A 52 -2.33 -8.14 -11.92
CA ALA A 52 -1.17 -8.13 -11.04
C ALA A 52 -0.58 -6.70 -11.00
N THR A 53 -0.86 -5.94 -9.95
CA THR A 53 -0.41 -4.55 -9.80
C THR A 53 0.64 -4.36 -8.72
N LEU A 54 0.54 -5.11 -7.62
CA LEU A 54 1.51 -5.07 -6.51
C LEU A 54 2.39 -6.31 -6.48
N TYR A 55 1.79 -7.48 -6.65
CA TYR A 55 2.46 -8.77 -6.65
C TYR A 55 2.68 -9.25 -8.08
N ASP A 56 3.94 -9.46 -8.49
CA ASP A 56 4.21 -10.09 -9.79
C ASP A 56 3.81 -11.56 -9.74
N GLN A 57 2.75 -11.90 -10.47
CA GLN A 57 2.16 -13.24 -10.53
C GLN A 57 2.66 -14.09 -11.71
N CYS A 58 3.62 -13.58 -12.48
CA CYS A 58 4.04 -14.18 -13.75
C CYS A 58 5.56 -14.36 -13.88
N SER A 59 6.36 -13.67 -13.06
CA SER A 59 7.82 -13.77 -13.07
C SER A 59 8.35 -14.63 -11.92
N GLY A 60 9.59 -15.10 -12.08
CA GLY A 60 10.28 -15.90 -11.08
C GLY A 60 10.62 -15.10 -9.82
N GLN A 61 9.96 -15.44 -8.71
CA GLN A 61 10.06 -14.74 -7.42
C GLN A 61 11.47 -14.80 -6.83
N VAL A 62 12.18 -15.91 -7.03
CA VAL A 62 13.59 -16.05 -6.59
C VAL A 62 14.51 -15.02 -7.24
N GLN A 63 14.27 -14.68 -8.51
CA GLN A 63 15.07 -13.66 -9.19
C GLN A 63 14.77 -12.26 -8.64
N ILE A 64 13.48 -11.95 -8.42
CA ILE A 64 13.05 -10.68 -7.82
C ILE A 64 13.64 -10.53 -6.41
N TYR A 65 13.61 -11.59 -5.60
CA TYR A 65 14.27 -11.64 -4.29
C TYR A 65 15.77 -11.31 -4.37
N ARG A 66 16.51 -11.93 -5.30
CA ARG A 66 17.95 -11.66 -5.46
C ARG A 66 18.22 -10.20 -5.84
N MET A 67 17.37 -9.60 -6.68
CA MET A 67 17.48 -8.19 -7.04
C MET A 67 17.26 -7.28 -5.83
N ALA A 68 16.24 -7.57 -5.02
CA ALA A 68 15.97 -6.81 -3.79
C ALA A 68 17.13 -6.92 -2.78
N VAL A 69 17.67 -8.12 -2.55
CA VAL A 69 18.84 -8.32 -1.66
C VAL A 69 20.07 -7.58 -2.17
N ALA A 70 20.36 -7.65 -3.47
CA ALA A 70 21.48 -6.93 -4.06
C ALA A 70 21.33 -5.41 -3.93
N LYS A 71 20.12 -4.88 -4.15
CA LYS A 71 19.80 -3.46 -4.01
C LYS A 71 19.90 -3.01 -2.55
N ALA A 72 19.35 -3.80 -1.63
CA ALA A 72 19.46 -3.57 -0.19
C ALA A 72 20.91 -3.49 0.27
N ALA A 73 21.77 -4.40 -0.20
CA ALA A 73 23.19 -4.38 0.09
C ALA A 73 23.89 -3.13 -0.47
N ALA A 74 23.58 -2.74 -1.72
CA ALA A 74 24.16 -1.55 -2.35
C ALA A 74 23.73 -0.23 -1.68
N GLU A 75 22.54 -0.20 -1.06
CA GLU A 75 22.02 0.99 -0.38
C GLU A 75 22.15 0.96 1.15
N HIS A 76 22.73 -0.11 1.70
CA HIS A 76 22.81 -0.34 3.15
C HIS A 76 21.45 -0.33 3.85
N LYS A 77 20.43 -0.87 3.19
CA LYS A 77 19.05 -0.97 3.68
C LYS A 77 18.65 -2.40 3.97
N THR A 78 17.75 -2.62 4.92
CA THR A 78 17.21 -3.96 5.22
C THR A 78 16.16 -4.35 4.16
N VAL A 79 16.03 -5.63 3.80
CA VAL A 79 14.90 -6.04 2.96
C VAL A 79 13.67 -6.25 3.84
N LEU A 80 12.57 -5.54 3.53
CA LEU A 80 11.25 -5.72 4.13
C LEU A 80 10.38 -6.51 3.16
N VAL A 81 10.14 -7.78 3.47
CA VAL A 81 9.37 -8.67 2.63
C VAL A 81 7.89 -8.61 3.02
N SER A 82 7.04 -8.45 2.01
CA SER A 82 5.61 -8.69 2.08
C SER A 82 5.28 -9.94 1.27
N PHE A 83 5.10 -11.07 1.95
CA PHE A 83 4.63 -12.31 1.32
C PHE A 83 3.10 -12.34 1.33
N GLY A 84 2.50 -12.31 0.16
CA GLY A 84 1.06 -12.10 0.03
C GLY A 84 0.53 -12.46 -1.35
N ALA A 85 -0.63 -11.92 -1.69
CA ALA A 85 -1.27 -12.11 -2.98
C ALA A 85 -2.04 -10.87 -3.38
N GLU A 86 -2.26 -10.67 -4.68
CA GLU A 86 -2.96 -9.50 -5.21
C GLU A 86 -4.41 -9.35 -4.71
N TRP A 87 -5.07 -10.44 -4.30
CA TRP A 87 -6.44 -10.39 -3.74
C TRP A 87 -6.49 -10.02 -2.25
N CYS A 88 -5.34 -9.86 -1.62
CA CYS A 88 -5.21 -9.63 -0.19
C CYS A 88 -5.39 -8.14 0.12
N ILE A 89 -6.54 -7.78 0.68
CA ILE A 89 -6.82 -6.39 1.08
C ILE A 89 -5.74 -5.84 2.02
N TRP A 90 -5.38 -6.59 3.07
CA TRP A 90 -4.38 -6.15 4.05
C TRP A 90 -2.99 -5.93 3.44
N CYS A 91 -2.66 -6.65 2.37
CA CYS A 91 -1.39 -6.51 1.68
C CYS A 91 -1.28 -5.15 0.99
N HIS A 92 -2.34 -4.72 0.32
CA HIS A 92 -2.42 -3.39 -0.31
C HIS A 92 -2.59 -2.27 0.73
N VAL A 93 -3.31 -2.52 1.82
CA VAL A 93 -3.40 -1.56 2.93
C VAL A 93 -2.01 -1.33 3.53
N PHE A 94 -1.27 -2.39 3.83
CA PHE A 94 0.11 -2.27 4.34
C PHE A 94 0.99 -1.45 3.39
N ASP A 95 0.94 -1.75 2.09
CA ASP A 95 1.71 -1.03 1.08
C ASP A 95 1.36 0.46 1.00
N ALA A 96 0.07 0.80 0.95
CA ALA A 96 -0.38 2.19 0.94
C ALA A 96 0.05 2.96 2.21
N TYR A 97 0.00 2.29 3.37
CA TYR A 97 0.41 2.88 4.65
C TYR A 97 1.89 3.25 4.68
N ILE A 98 2.77 2.35 4.23
CA ILE A 98 4.21 2.62 4.19
C ILE A 98 4.56 3.67 3.14
N HIS A 99 3.77 3.81 2.06
CA HIS A 99 3.91 4.91 1.10
C HIS A 99 3.36 6.25 1.63
N GLY A 100 2.75 6.27 2.81
CA GLY A 100 2.24 7.47 3.44
C GLY A 100 0.93 7.95 2.82
N GLU A 101 0.18 7.09 2.13
CA GLU A 101 -1.20 7.39 1.73
C GLU A 101 -2.07 7.56 2.97
N THR A 102 -3.06 8.45 2.91
CA THR A 102 -3.95 8.78 4.02
C THR A 102 -5.40 8.80 3.58
N ASP A 103 -6.32 8.77 4.56
CA ASP A 103 -7.76 8.99 4.42
C ASP A 103 -8.53 7.91 3.65
N ILE A 104 -8.20 7.67 2.38
CA ILE A 104 -8.93 6.79 1.46
C ILE A 104 -7.96 5.93 0.68
N PHE A 105 -8.07 4.61 0.83
CA PHE A 105 -7.37 3.62 0.02
C PHE A 105 -8.35 3.04 -1.00
N THR A 106 -8.03 3.14 -2.28
CA THR A 106 -8.85 2.50 -3.32
C THR A 106 -8.29 1.12 -3.61
N TYR A 107 -8.86 0.10 -2.97
CA TYR A 107 -8.54 -1.28 -3.32
C TYR A 107 -9.36 -1.70 -4.54
N ARG A 108 -8.69 -1.92 -5.67
CA ARG A 108 -9.29 -2.48 -6.89
C ARG A 108 -8.76 -3.88 -7.09
N PHE A 109 -9.52 -4.89 -6.68
CA PHE A 109 -9.28 -6.25 -7.14
C PHE A 109 -10.16 -6.54 -8.37
N GLY A 110 -9.53 -7.00 -9.44
CA GLY A 110 -10.13 -7.11 -10.77
C GLY A 110 -9.26 -6.44 -11.84
N SER A 111 -9.50 -6.75 -13.12
CA SER A 111 -8.70 -6.13 -14.20
C SER A 111 -9.00 -4.63 -14.25
N PRO A 112 -8.01 -3.74 -14.49
CA PRO A 112 -8.28 -2.32 -14.73
C PRO A 112 -9.34 -2.08 -15.82
N SER A 113 -9.43 -3.02 -16.78
CA SER A 113 -10.41 -3.00 -17.87
C SER A 113 -11.79 -3.57 -17.51
N ARG A 114 -11.89 -4.35 -16.42
CA ARG A 114 -13.12 -4.97 -15.90
C ARG A 114 -13.02 -5.10 -14.38
N PRO A 115 -13.19 -4.00 -13.63
CA PRO A 115 -13.22 -4.07 -12.18
C PRO A 115 -14.43 -4.90 -11.77
N GLU A 116 -14.23 -5.97 -11.00
CA GLU A 116 -15.36 -6.71 -10.46
C GLU A 116 -15.93 -5.90 -9.28
N PRO A 117 -17.19 -5.44 -9.32
CA PRO A 117 -17.74 -4.60 -8.24
C PRO A 117 -17.79 -5.32 -6.89
N SER A 118 -17.87 -6.65 -6.89
CA SER A 118 -17.75 -7.52 -5.72
C SER A 118 -16.33 -7.58 -5.14
N GLN A 119 -15.35 -7.01 -5.84
CA GLN A 119 -13.92 -7.09 -5.56
C GLN A 119 -13.25 -5.70 -5.50
N THR A 120 -14.01 -4.62 -5.75
CA THR A 120 -13.53 -3.25 -5.57
C THR A 120 -14.15 -2.67 -4.32
N ALA A 121 -13.32 -2.40 -3.31
CA ALA A 121 -13.77 -1.80 -2.05
C ALA A 121 -13.03 -0.48 -1.84
N THR A 122 -13.79 0.59 -1.61
CA THR A 122 -13.22 1.82 -1.06
C THR A 122 -13.03 1.62 0.44
N ILE A 123 -11.79 1.73 0.90
CA ILE A 123 -11.42 1.58 2.31
C ILE A 123 -11.11 2.96 2.87
N TYR A 124 -11.59 3.27 4.07
CA TYR A 124 -11.42 4.59 4.69
C TYR A 124 -10.61 4.48 5.97
N GLU A 125 -9.50 5.21 6.11
CA GLU A 125 -8.64 5.21 7.31
C GLU A 125 -9.32 5.81 8.56
N ARG A 126 -10.23 6.77 8.38
CA ARG A 126 -10.98 7.50 9.43
C ARG A 126 -10.18 7.73 10.73
N PRO A 127 -9.06 8.44 10.66
CA PRO A 127 -8.26 8.71 11.84
C PRO A 127 -9.02 9.64 12.81
N PRO A 128 -8.84 9.50 14.13
CA PRO A 128 -9.49 10.37 15.12
C PRO A 128 -8.91 11.80 15.15
N SER A 129 -7.78 12.02 14.46
CA SER A 129 -7.03 13.28 14.41
C SER A 129 -6.26 13.39 13.09
N ASP A 130 -5.61 14.53 12.84
CA ASP A 130 -4.65 14.67 11.75
C ASP A 130 -3.50 13.66 11.91
N ILE A 131 -3.33 12.79 10.92
CA ILE A 131 -2.28 11.75 10.88
C ILE A 131 -1.19 12.05 9.87
N SER A 132 -1.19 13.23 9.23
CA SER A 132 -0.26 13.56 8.15
C SER A 132 1.20 13.46 8.59
N LYS A 133 1.52 13.89 9.82
CA LYS A 133 2.87 13.79 10.39
C LYS A 133 3.29 12.34 10.66
N SER A 134 2.38 11.50 11.15
CA SER A 134 2.68 10.08 11.38
C SER A 134 2.85 9.34 10.05
N ALA A 135 2.04 9.66 9.03
CA ALA A 135 2.19 9.14 7.68
C ALA A 135 3.53 9.55 7.05
N GLU A 136 3.91 10.83 7.16
CA GLU A 136 5.21 11.33 6.69
C GLU A 136 6.38 10.63 7.38
N ARG A 137 6.34 10.49 8.71
CA ARG A 137 7.40 9.81 9.48
C ARG A 137 7.54 8.34 9.09
N LEU A 138 6.41 7.63 8.96
CA LEU A 138 6.42 6.23 8.56
C LEU A 138 7.01 6.07 7.15
N ASN A 139 6.56 6.86 6.18
CA ASN A 139 7.07 6.81 4.82
C ASN A 139 8.56 7.16 4.73
N ALA A 140 8.99 8.25 5.38
CA ALA A 140 10.39 8.63 5.41
C ALA A 140 11.26 7.52 6.04
N TYR A 141 10.81 6.95 7.15
CA TYR A 141 11.50 5.84 7.80
C TYR A 141 11.63 4.64 6.86
N VAL A 142 10.55 4.26 6.19
CA VAL A 142 10.58 3.09 5.31
C VAL A 142 11.52 3.33 4.12
N ALA A 143 11.40 4.47 3.46
CA ALA A 143 12.23 4.84 2.32
C ALA A 143 13.73 4.91 2.66
N ASP A 144 14.09 5.36 3.86
CA ASP A 144 15.48 5.45 4.31
C ASP A 144 16.09 4.12 4.74
N ASN A 145 15.27 3.19 5.20
CA ASN A 145 15.77 2.02 5.92
C ASN A 145 15.50 0.69 5.23
N PHE A 146 14.56 0.65 4.28
CA PHE A 146 14.18 -0.60 3.62
C PHE A 146 14.22 -0.55 2.11
N VAL A 147 14.53 -1.71 1.53
CA VAL A 147 14.06 -2.11 0.21
C VAL A 147 12.87 -3.01 0.42
N VAL A 148 11.72 -2.66 -0.15
CA VAL A 148 10.48 -3.44 0.01
C VAL A 148 10.42 -4.54 -1.06
N LEU A 149 10.05 -5.75 -0.66
CA LEU A 149 9.97 -6.90 -1.56
C LEU A 149 8.59 -7.55 -1.45
N HIS A 150 7.78 -7.45 -2.49
CA HIS A 150 6.50 -8.16 -2.60
C HIS A 150 6.71 -9.51 -3.27
N ILE A 151 6.36 -10.59 -2.56
CA ILE A 151 6.44 -11.96 -3.07
C ILE A 151 5.03 -12.55 -3.18
N ASP A 152 4.67 -13.01 -4.37
CA ASP A 152 3.37 -13.66 -4.62
C ASP A 152 3.36 -15.11 -4.14
N GLN A 153 2.35 -15.48 -3.35
CA GLN A 153 2.18 -16.82 -2.82
C GLN A 153 1.32 -17.76 -3.69
N GLN A 154 0.58 -17.24 -4.69
CA GLN A 154 -0.55 -17.97 -5.28
C GLN A 154 -0.28 -18.49 -6.68
N TYR A 155 0.30 -17.67 -7.54
CA TYR A 155 0.44 -17.94 -8.98
C TYR A 155 1.91 -18.02 -9.42
N ALA A 156 2.84 -17.54 -8.61
CA ALA A 156 4.28 -17.65 -8.85
C ALA A 156 4.97 -18.55 -7.81
N ASN A 157 6.29 -18.70 -7.93
CA ASN A 157 7.08 -19.57 -7.06
C ASN A 157 7.55 -18.90 -5.75
N GLY A 158 6.66 -18.14 -5.09
CA GLY A 158 7.02 -17.37 -3.89
C GLY A 158 7.43 -18.24 -2.69
N MET A 159 6.87 -19.44 -2.58
CA MET A 159 7.27 -20.39 -1.53
C MET A 159 8.76 -20.78 -1.60
N ASP A 160 9.37 -20.76 -2.79
CA ASP A 160 10.81 -20.99 -2.92
C ASP A 160 11.62 -19.91 -2.21
N VAL A 161 11.13 -18.66 -2.20
CA VAL A 161 11.76 -17.56 -1.46
C VAL A 161 11.68 -17.80 0.05
N LEU A 162 10.53 -18.28 0.56
CA LEU A 162 10.38 -18.62 1.97
C LEU A 162 11.32 -19.76 2.40
N ASN A 163 11.46 -20.78 1.56
CA ASN A 163 12.40 -21.88 1.81
C ASN A 163 13.86 -21.40 1.76
N LEU A 164 14.23 -20.56 0.80
CA LEU A 164 15.58 -20.03 0.66
C LEU A 164 15.98 -19.12 1.82
N THR A 165 15.04 -18.33 2.34
CA THR A 165 15.28 -17.38 3.44
C THR A 165 15.19 -18.05 4.82
N GLY A 166 14.58 -19.24 4.91
CA GLY A 166 14.20 -19.88 6.18
C GLY A 166 12.89 -19.36 6.77
N ALA A 167 12.22 -18.41 6.10
CA ALA A 167 10.97 -17.82 6.58
C ALA A 167 9.78 -18.80 6.56
N ALA A 168 9.88 -19.92 5.83
CA ALA A 168 8.84 -20.95 5.79
C ALA A 168 8.47 -21.51 7.17
N GLU A 169 9.44 -21.61 8.09
CA GLU A 169 9.23 -22.11 9.46
C GLU A 169 8.43 -21.16 10.35
N HIS A 170 8.27 -19.90 9.90
CA HIS A 170 7.60 -18.83 10.63
C HIS A 170 6.28 -18.41 9.99
N LEU A 171 5.89 -19.05 8.89
CA LEU A 171 4.68 -18.73 8.16
C LEU A 171 3.44 -19.08 8.99
N GLY A 172 2.65 -18.07 9.34
CA GLY A 172 1.33 -18.24 9.93
C GLY A 172 0.24 -18.50 8.88
N SER A 173 -1.02 -18.53 9.31
CA SER A 173 -2.18 -18.70 8.41
C SER A 173 -2.65 -17.40 7.75
N GLY A 174 -2.13 -16.25 8.18
CA GLY A 174 -2.55 -14.92 7.73
C GLY A 174 -1.64 -14.35 6.63
N ILE A 175 -2.21 -13.46 5.81
CA ILE A 175 -1.47 -12.61 4.88
C ILE A 175 -1.89 -11.14 5.02
N PRO A 176 -0.96 -10.19 4.82
CA PRO A 176 0.44 -10.40 4.42
C PRO A 176 1.28 -10.99 5.55
N PHE A 177 2.15 -11.94 5.23
CA PHE A 177 3.24 -12.31 6.13
C PHE A 177 4.39 -11.34 5.90
N ILE A 178 4.50 -10.35 6.79
CA ILE A 178 5.53 -9.30 6.73
C ILE A 178 6.74 -9.72 7.56
N PHE A 179 7.93 -9.66 6.97
CA PHE A 179 9.17 -9.98 7.69
C PHE A 179 10.38 -9.24 7.13
N THR A 180 11.47 -9.24 7.88
CA THR A 180 12.76 -8.67 7.48
C THR A 180 13.78 -9.75 7.21
N LEU A 181 14.70 -9.44 6.30
CA LEU A 181 15.90 -10.23 6.06
C LEU A 181 17.13 -9.58 6.70
N ASP A 182 18.04 -10.40 7.21
CA ASP A 182 19.39 -9.97 7.60
C ASP A 182 20.31 -9.73 6.38
N GLY A 183 21.57 -9.37 6.64
CA GLY A 183 22.57 -9.10 5.62
C GLY A 183 22.94 -10.28 4.72
N ASP A 184 22.65 -11.52 5.16
CA ASP A 184 22.84 -12.74 4.38
C ASP A 184 21.57 -13.14 3.61
N GLY A 185 20.53 -12.32 3.68
CA GLY A 185 19.24 -12.57 3.03
C GLY A 185 18.43 -13.66 3.72
N LYS A 186 18.61 -13.90 5.02
CA LYS A 186 17.88 -14.88 5.84
C LYS A 186 16.85 -14.20 6.72
N PHE A 187 15.80 -14.93 7.09
CA PHE A 187 14.76 -14.44 7.98
C PHE A 187 15.34 -13.92 9.30
N ALA A 188 14.94 -12.71 9.70
CA ALA A 188 15.39 -12.09 10.95
C ALA A 188 14.24 -11.82 11.95
N ALA A 189 13.17 -11.20 11.49
CA ALA A 189 12.04 -10.81 12.32
C ALA A 189 10.76 -10.72 11.49
N ALA A 190 9.64 -11.17 12.06
CA ALA A 190 8.30 -10.99 11.49
C ALA A 190 7.55 -9.86 12.20
N LEU A 191 6.65 -9.21 11.46
CA LEU A 191 5.63 -8.34 12.05
C LEU A 191 4.58 -9.24 12.70
N VAL A 192 4.24 -8.97 13.96
CA VAL A 192 3.13 -9.62 14.66
C VAL A 192 1.98 -8.61 14.67
N ASP A 193 0.95 -8.89 13.88
CA ASP A 193 -0.06 -7.96 13.38
C ASP A 193 -1.17 -7.62 14.38
N ASP A 194 -1.52 -8.57 15.25
CA ASP A 194 -2.65 -8.52 16.18
C ASP A 194 -2.65 -7.35 17.18
N THR A 195 -1.51 -6.66 17.33
CA THR A 195 -1.36 -5.52 18.24
C THR A 195 -1.59 -4.15 17.60
N ILE A 196 -1.47 -4.02 16.27
CA ILE A 196 -1.48 -2.72 15.58
C ILE A 196 -2.54 -2.61 14.47
N GLU A 197 -3.14 -3.72 14.05
CA GLU A 197 -4.24 -3.69 13.08
C GLU A 197 -5.47 -3.01 13.67
N VAL A 198 -5.96 -2.00 12.97
CA VAL A 198 -7.21 -1.32 13.27
C VAL A 198 -8.27 -1.85 12.32
N ARG A 199 -9.20 -2.64 12.86
CA ARG A 199 -10.25 -3.32 12.10
C ARG A 199 -11.63 -2.95 12.61
N ARG A 200 -12.54 -2.64 11.70
CA ARG A 200 -13.99 -2.58 11.98
C ARG A 200 -14.76 -3.50 11.03
N ASP A 201 -15.37 -4.55 11.58
CA ASP A 201 -16.24 -5.49 10.85
C ASP A 201 -17.70 -5.11 10.97
N SER A 202 -18.03 -3.90 10.53
CA SER A 202 -19.42 -3.43 10.43
C SER A 202 -19.75 -3.14 8.97
N THR A 203 -20.94 -2.64 8.66
CA THR A 203 -21.25 -2.10 7.32
C THR A 203 -20.36 -0.92 6.92
N ASP A 204 -19.74 -0.27 7.91
CA ASP A 204 -18.70 0.75 7.77
C ASP A 204 -17.32 0.07 7.78
N TRP A 205 -16.89 -0.43 6.61
CA TRP A 205 -15.64 -1.20 6.44
C TRP A 205 -14.41 -0.29 6.54
N TYR A 206 -13.68 -0.43 7.64
CA TYR A 206 -12.37 0.20 7.85
C TYR A 206 -11.31 -0.87 8.16
N ARG A 207 -10.15 -0.72 7.51
CA ARG A 207 -8.91 -1.48 7.71
C ARG A 207 -7.74 -0.49 7.74
N GLY A 208 -6.80 -0.69 8.64
CA GLY A 208 -5.63 0.18 8.79
C GLY A 208 -4.65 -0.30 9.85
N TYR A 209 -3.61 0.48 10.07
CA TYR A 209 -2.62 0.26 11.12
C TYR A 209 -2.50 1.49 12.03
N GLU A 210 -2.22 1.30 13.31
CA GLU A 210 -1.74 2.38 14.15
C GLU A 210 -0.32 2.75 13.69
N ARG A 211 -0.15 3.94 13.10
CA ARG A 211 1.06 4.31 12.34
C ARG A 211 2.31 4.40 13.20
N ASP A 212 2.19 4.92 14.42
CA ASP A 212 3.35 5.09 15.29
C ASP A 212 3.79 3.73 15.87
N GLY A 213 2.83 2.84 16.13
CA GLY A 213 3.04 1.44 16.49
C GLY A 213 3.67 0.64 15.35
N LEU A 214 3.18 0.80 14.12
CA LEU A 214 3.79 0.20 12.93
C LEU A 214 5.23 0.67 12.75
N LEU A 215 5.49 1.98 12.84
CA LEU A 215 6.85 2.53 12.81
C LEU A 215 7.75 1.92 13.90
N THR A 216 7.22 1.78 15.12
CA THR A 216 7.95 1.17 16.25
C THR A 216 8.30 -0.29 15.96
N LEU A 217 7.37 -1.09 15.46
CA LEU A 217 7.60 -2.50 15.12
C LEU A 217 8.58 -2.65 13.96
N LEU A 218 8.43 -1.88 12.88
CA LEU A 218 9.38 -1.90 11.76
C LEU A 218 10.79 -1.51 12.21
N THR A 219 10.90 -0.54 13.13
CA THR A 219 12.19 -0.17 13.72
C THR A 219 12.83 -1.32 14.50
N ALA A 220 12.06 -2.01 15.32
CA ALA A 220 12.55 -3.17 16.06
C ALA A 220 12.97 -4.32 15.13
N MET A 221 12.18 -4.60 14.09
CA MET A 221 12.48 -5.62 13.08
C MET A 221 13.78 -5.32 12.33
N ARG A 222 13.97 -4.08 11.88
CA ARG A 222 15.23 -3.64 11.24
C ARG A 222 16.42 -3.82 12.17
N ASN A 223 16.31 -3.36 13.42
CA ASN A 223 17.41 -3.47 14.39
C ASN A 223 17.79 -4.94 14.62
N LYS A 224 16.80 -5.84 14.70
CA LYS A 224 17.05 -7.28 14.81
C LYS A 224 17.76 -7.85 13.57
N ALA A 225 17.33 -7.45 12.36
CA ALA A 225 18.01 -7.85 11.12
C ALA A 225 19.47 -7.38 11.07
N GLN A 226 19.74 -6.14 11.48
CA GLN A 226 21.09 -5.59 11.51
C GLN A 226 21.99 -6.25 12.56
N VAL A 227 21.43 -6.73 13.67
CA VAL A 227 22.18 -7.47 14.70
C VAL A 227 22.45 -8.92 14.28
N ALA A 228 21.50 -9.56 13.59
CA ALA A 228 21.64 -10.95 13.14
C ALA A 228 22.79 -11.11 12.13
N SER A 229 22.84 -10.23 11.12
CA SER A 229 23.96 -10.11 10.20
C SER A 229 23.95 -8.69 9.62
N PRO A 230 24.91 -7.82 9.99
CA PRO A 230 25.01 -6.49 9.41
C PRO A 230 25.31 -6.58 7.91
N LEU A 231 24.68 -5.73 7.10
CA LEU A 231 25.16 -5.52 5.74
C LEU A 231 26.60 -5.05 5.76
N ALA A 232 27.42 -5.57 4.85
CA ALA A 232 28.80 -5.14 4.72
C ALA A 232 28.85 -3.61 4.57
N ALA A 233 29.74 -2.97 5.33
CA ALA A 233 30.00 -1.55 5.20
C ALA A 233 30.43 -1.24 3.75
N PRO A 234 30.08 -0.05 3.21
CA PRO A 234 30.55 0.33 1.89
C PRO A 234 32.08 0.30 1.88
N VAL A 235 32.66 -0.44 0.93
CA VAL A 235 34.11 -0.45 0.72
C VAL A 235 34.51 0.90 0.11
N GLY A 236 34.97 1.82 0.95
CA GLY A 236 35.57 3.09 0.56
C GLY A 236 34.57 4.22 0.29
N GLN A 237 34.53 5.19 1.21
CA GLN A 237 34.32 6.61 0.89
C GLN A 237 35.67 7.31 0.96
#